data_AF-L0PHI5-F1
#
_entry.id   AF-L0PHI5-F1
#
_cell.length_a   1.000
_cell.length_b   1.000
_cell.length_c   1.000
_cell.angle_alpha   90.00
_cell.angle_beta   90.00
_cell.angle_gamma   90.00
#
_symmetry.space_group_name_H-M   'P 1'
#
loop_
_entity.id
_entity.type
_entity.pdbx_description
1 polymer ?
#
loop_
_entity_poly.entity_id
_entity_poly.type
_entity_poly.pdbx_seq_one_letter_code
_entity_poly.pdbx_strand_id
1 'polypeptide(L)'
;MLSHLIKLQNLNDLNYLRIIKRVLLITISNNSRTYWKLPSNNNIPNNPFDSILFLLENIDNLCINILECHKNNIRIHDSILSFYELLSDLIVQEKLPNIILPSSHIIYQCFFSGNGMSLSRTCGLIVGYKAAFDYHEKSEIKSIYHRDIVDYFNSFVMDFCNCLWRNRAFNKQDKNALGCQLSDEIIATLKSMAEMQGIFFGSVFSITHGTVFARWSAETLRDLENASTTIVKKHVGPVSNTSLKRWAEEGGLQISLNDFRVLVLNKLQEKHYTGVYDFLYSSMASLKERRLS
;
A
#
# COMPACT_ATOMS: atom_id res chain seq x y z
N MET A 1 -2.48 20.05 -5.63
CA MET A 1 -3.84 19.51 -5.32
C MET A 1 -4.07 19.35 -3.82
N LEU A 2 -3.02 19.22 -3.00
CA LEU A 2 -3.11 19.09 -1.53
C LEU A 2 -3.30 20.43 -0.79
N SER A 3 -2.76 21.54 -1.30
CA SER A 3 -2.83 22.88 -0.69
C SER A 3 -4.24 23.47 -0.47
N HIS A 4 -5.28 22.99 -1.15
CA HIS A 4 -6.64 23.54 -1.02
C HIS A 4 -7.53 22.84 0.03
N LEU A 5 -7.06 21.75 0.66
CA LEU A 5 -7.90 20.89 1.50
C LEU A 5 -7.65 21.04 3.01
N ILE A 6 -6.76 21.94 3.44
CA ILE A 6 -6.34 22.09 4.85
C ILE A 6 -6.71 23.50 5.35
N LYS A 7 -7.51 23.60 6.44
CA LYS A 7 -7.80 24.87 7.12
C LYS A 7 -6.83 25.11 8.30
N LEU A 8 -6.34 26.35 8.40
CA LEU A 8 -5.38 26.84 9.40
C LEU A 8 -5.97 26.94 10.82
N GLN A 9 -5.27 26.41 11.83
CA GLN A 9 -5.36 26.85 13.23
C GLN A 9 -3.99 26.77 13.93
N ASN A 10 -3.78 27.71 14.88
CA ASN A 10 -2.54 27.92 15.63
C ASN A 10 -2.07 26.66 16.36
N LEU A 11 -0.90 26.14 15.96
CA LEU A 11 -0.20 25.01 16.58
C LEU A 11 1.10 25.49 17.21
N ASN A 12 1.43 24.97 18.41
CA ASN A 12 2.60 25.41 19.18
C ASN A 12 3.92 25.09 18.46
N ASP A 13 4.81 26.09 18.38
CA ASP A 13 6.10 26.08 17.65
C ASP A 13 7.07 24.93 18.00
N LEU A 14 6.92 24.30 19.18
CA LEU A 14 7.82 23.25 19.68
C LEU A 14 7.73 21.92 18.92
N ASN A 15 6.55 21.54 18.42
CA ASN A 15 6.38 20.27 17.69
C ASN A 15 6.97 20.38 16.27
N TYR A 16 6.93 21.56 15.66
CA TYR A 16 7.50 21.82 14.34
C TYR A 16 9.03 21.75 14.30
N LEU A 17 9.71 22.28 15.33
CA LEU A 17 11.17 22.20 15.44
C LEU A 17 11.71 20.76 15.51
N ARG A 18 10.92 19.83 16.08
CA ARG A 18 11.27 18.40 16.13
C ARG A 18 11.12 17.70 14.79
N ILE A 19 10.04 18.00 14.06
CA ILE A 19 9.79 17.49 12.71
C ILE A 19 10.88 17.98 11.76
N ILE A 20 11.19 19.28 11.78
CA ILE A 20 12.28 19.87 10.97
C ILE A 20 13.61 19.20 11.28
N LYS A 21 13.98 19.01 12.56
CA LYS A 21 15.22 18.32 12.94
C LYS A 21 15.28 16.87 12.45
N ARG A 22 14.19 16.11 12.54
CA ARG A 22 14.14 14.71 12.09
C ARG A 22 14.14 14.57 10.57
N VAL A 23 13.44 15.46 9.86
CA VAL A 23 13.47 15.52 8.39
C VAL A 23 14.84 15.96 7.88
N LEU A 24 15.49 16.96 8.50
CA LEU A 24 16.87 17.35 8.15
C LEU A 24 17.90 16.24 8.42
N LEU A 25 17.72 15.43 9.47
CA LEU A 25 18.61 14.32 9.79
C LEU A 25 18.64 13.26 8.68
N ILE A 26 17.51 13.00 8.01
CA ILE A 26 17.42 12.09 6.87
C ILE A 26 18.17 12.65 5.65
N THR A 27 18.11 13.97 5.44
CA THR A 27 18.85 14.64 4.36
C THR A 27 20.37 14.57 4.56
N ILE A 28 20.86 14.35 5.79
CA ILE A 28 22.29 14.34 6.13
C ILE A 28 22.91 12.94 6.05
N SER A 29 22.13 11.85 6.09
CA SER A 29 22.68 10.47 6.09
C SER A 29 22.97 9.88 4.70
N ASN A 30 22.56 10.53 3.61
CA ASN A 30 22.95 10.11 2.25
C ASN A 30 24.18 10.90 1.80
N ASN A 31 25.35 10.27 1.95
CA ASN A 31 26.68 10.83 1.75
C ASN A 31 27.05 11.02 0.25
N SER A 32 26.13 11.52 -0.56
CA SER A 32 26.38 11.92 -1.95
C SER A 32 26.08 13.41 -2.11
N ARG A 33 27.15 14.18 -2.33
CA ARG A 33 27.15 15.65 -2.51
C ARG A 33 26.38 16.09 -3.77
N THR A 34 25.07 16.02 -3.73
CA THR A 34 24.17 16.72 -4.67
C THR A 34 23.12 17.46 -3.85
N TYR A 35 23.46 18.68 -3.42
CA TYR A 35 22.49 19.58 -2.82
C TYR A 35 21.55 20.06 -3.92
N TRP A 36 20.35 19.48 -4.00
CA TRP A 36 19.29 20.02 -4.83
C TRP A 36 18.81 21.33 -4.18
N LYS A 37 19.10 22.46 -4.83
CA LYS A 37 18.57 23.76 -4.41
C LYS A 37 17.04 23.66 -4.47
N LEU A 38 16.37 23.90 -3.33
CA LEU A 38 14.97 24.29 -3.33
C LEU A 38 14.82 25.41 -4.37
N PRO A 39 13.75 25.41 -5.20
CA PRO A 39 13.51 26.48 -6.14
C PRO A 39 13.62 27.80 -5.38
N SER A 40 14.56 28.65 -5.78
CA SER A 40 14.78 29.95 -5.16
C SER A 40 13.62 30.86 -5.53
N ASN A 41 12.49 30.65 -4.87
CA ASN A 41 11.30 31.47 -4.96
C ASN A 41 11.16 32.25 -3.65
N ASN A 42 11.05 33.56 -3.79
CA ASN A 42 10.77 34.53 -2.72
C ASN A 42 9.37 34.36 -2.07
N ASN A 43 8.78 33.15 -2.16
CA ASN A 43 7.42 32.81 -1.75
C ASN A 43 7.39 31.74 -0.65
N ILE A 44 8.45 31.62 0.15
CA ILE A 44 8.39 30.78 1.36
C ILE A 44 7.34 31.42 2.29
N PRO A 45 6.27 30.69 2.68
CA PRO A 45 5.24 31.25 3.53
C PRO A 45 5.82 31.68 4.89
N ASN A 46 5.44 32.87 5.37
CA ASN A 46 5.91 33.39 6.66
C ASN A 46 5.41 32.55 7.86
N ASN A 47 4.32 31.78 7.69
CA ASN A 47 3.82 30.89 8.72
C ASN A 47 4.63 29.57 8.72
N PRO A 48 5.17 29.11 9.87
CA PRO A 48 5.94 27.88 9.97
C PRO A 48 5.22 26.63 9.45
N PHE A 49 3.90 26.55 9.64
CA PHE A 49 3.09 25.44 9.16
C PHE A 49 3.00 25.44 7.63
N ASP A 50 2.69 26.59 7.04
CA ASP A 50 2.61 26.73 5.59
C ASP A 50 3.96 26.48 4.92
N SER A 51 5.07 26.84 5.58
CA SER A 51 6.43 26.47 5.16
C SER A 51 6.67 24.96 5.14
N ILE A 52 6.16 24.23 6.14
CA ILE A 52 6.27 22.77 6.20
C ILE A 52 5.40 22.11 5.16
N LEU A 53 4.16 22.58 4.97
CA LEU A 53 3.29 22.09 3.89
C LEU A 53 3.96 22.31 2.53
N PHE A 54 4.49 23.51 2.29
CA PHE A 54 5.22 23.82 1.07
C PHE A 54 6.43 22.88 0.88
N LEU A 55 7.22 22.63 1.93
CA LEU A 55 8.33 21.69 1.87
C LEU A 55 7.86 20.28 1.50
N LEU A 56 6.80 19.78 2.14
CA LEU A 56 6.26 18.45 1.90
C LEU A 56 5.71 18.30 0.48
N GLU A 57 5.03 19.32 -0.06
CA GLU A 57 4.59 19.33 -1.46
C GLU A 57 5.78 19.31 -2.44
N ASN A 58 6.86 20.04 -2.14
CA ASN A 58 8.06 20.01 -2.97
C ASN A 58 8.78 18.65 -2.89
N ILE A 59 8.82 18.02 -1.72
CA ILE A 59 9.37 16.67 -1.54
C ILE A 59 8.53 15.66 -2.33
N ASP A 60 7.20 15.74 -2.27
CA ASP A 60 6.32 14.84 -3.02
C ASP A 60 6.58 14.93 -4.53
N ASN A 61 6.63 16.15 -5.09
CA ASN A 61 6.97 16.36 -6.50
C ASN A 61 8.38 15.84 -6.86
N LEU A 62 9.36 16.04 -5.97
CA LEU A 62 10.71 15.51 -6.16
C LEU A 62 10.70 13.98 -6.20
N CYS A 63 9.97 13.34 -5.28
CA CYS A 63 9.83 11.88 -5.23
C CYS A 63 9.19 11.34 -6.52
N ILE A 64 8.14 12.00 -7.03
CA ILE A 64 7.51 11.63 -8.31
C ILE A 64 8.54 11.68 -9.44
N ASN A 65 9.25 12.80 -9.59
CA ASN A 65 10.25 12.96 -10.65
C ASN A 65 11.36 11.89 -10.57
N ILE A 66 11.83 11.59 -9.35
CA ILE A 66 12.85 10.55 -9.13
C ILE A 66 12.32 9.16 -9.51
N LEU A 67 11.08 8.83 -9.15
CA LEU A 67 10.44 7.55 -9.52
C LEU A 67 10.26 7.41 -11.03
N GLU A 68 9.94 8.51 -11.73
CA GLU A 68 9.83 8.53 -13.19
C GLU A 68 11.18 8.30 -13.89
N CYS A 69 12.26 8.92 -13.37
CA CYS A 69 13.61 8.76 -13.90
C CYS A 69 14.23 7.39 -13.57
N HIS A 70 13.88 6.80 -12.42
CA HIS A 70 14.50 5.59 -11.89
C HIS A 70 13.46 4.52 -11.54
N LYS A 71 12.69 4.12 -12.55
CA LYS A 71 11.65 3.09 -12.42
C LYS A 71 12.19 1.81 -11.80
N ASN A 72 11.47 1.28 -10.82
CA ASN A 72 11.76 0.01 -10.14
C ASN A 72 13.10 -0.04 -9.38
N ASN A 73 13.72 1.10 -9.05
CA ASN A 73 14.91 1.12 -8.21
C ASN A 73 14.53 0.91 -6.74
N ILE A 74 14.89 -0.25 -6.21
CA ILE A 74 14.54 -0.68 -4.86
C ILE A 74 15.04 0.28 -3.76
N ARG A 75 16.22 0.90 -3.93
CA ARG A 75 16.80 1.83 -2.94
C ARG A 75 16.05 3.16 -2.91
N ILE A 76 15.57 3.61 -4.07
CA ILE A 76 14.76 4.81 -4.18
C ILE A 76 13.41 4.58 -3.54
N HIS A 77 12.78 3.44 -3.82
CA HIS A 77 11.50 3.08 -3.19
C HIS A 77 11.67 2.97 -1.67
N ASP A 78 12.75 2.33 -1.20
CA ASP A 78 13.09 2.24 0.21
C ASP A 78 13.24 3.61 0.88
N SER A 79 13.95 4.55 0.24
CA SER A 79 14.16 5.90 0.78
C SER A 79 12.87 6.70 0.85
N ILE A 80 12.06 6.63 -0.21
CA ILE A 80 10.77 7.33 -0.31
C ILE A 80 9.79 6.78 0.73
N LEU A 81 9.65 5.45 0.80
CA LEU A 81 8.75 4.81 1.77
C LEU A 81 9.19 5.09 3.20
N SER A 82 10.50 5.08 3.50
CA SER A 82 11.02 5.42 4.84
C SER A 82 10.65 6.85 5.25
N PHE A 83 10.70 7.79 4.31
CA PHE A 83 10.28 9.17 4.57
C PHE A 83 8.79 9.26 4.94
N TYR A 84 7.90 8.63 4.17
CA TYR A 84 6.46 8.69 4.44
C TYR A 84 6.04 7.86 5.65
N GLU A 85 6.71 6.75 5.95
CA GLU A 85 6.51 6.00 7.18
C GLU A 85 6.86 6.87 8.40
N LEU A 86 8.01 7.56 8.37
CA LEU A 86 8.35 8.51 9.42
C LEU A 86 7.31 9.64 9.53
N LEU A 87 6.85 10.19 8.40
CA LEU A 87 5.84 11.23 8.39
C LEU A 87 4.52 10.75 9.03
N SER A 88 4.08 9.54 8.68
CA SER A 88 2.91 8.90 9.27
C SER A 88 3.05 8.74 10.79
N ASP A 89 4.21 8.27 11.26
CA ASP A 89 4.47 8.12 12.70
C ASP A 89 4.49 9.47 13.43
N LEU A 90 5.07 10.50 12.82
CA LEU A 90 5.14 11.85 13.39
C LEU A 90 3.76 12.47 13.56
N ILE A 91 2.82 12.24 12.63
CA ILE A 91 1.45 12.73 12.74
C ILE A 91 0.81 12.23 14.04
N VAL A 92 0.95 10.95 14.34
CA VAL A 92 0.39 10.33 15.55
C VAL A 92 1.15 10.76 16.81
N GLN A 93 2.49 10.71 16.78
CA GLN A 93 3.33 11.00 17.95
C GLN A 93 3.24 12.46 18.41
N GLU A 94 3.27 13.40 17.47
CA GLU A 94 3.28 14.84 17.74
C GLU A 94 1.88 15.45 17.69
N LYS A 95 0.84 14.62 17.54
CA LYS A 95 -0.58 15.00 17.54
C LYS A 95 -0.89 16.10 16.51
N LEU A 96 -0.39 15.93 15.29
CA LEU A 96 -0.55 16.93 14.24
C LEU A 96 -1.98 16.92 13.71
N PRO A 97 -2.69 18.06 13.69
CA PRO A 97 -4.12 18.06 13.34
C PRO A 97 -4.40 17.78 11.85
N ASN A 98 -3.36 17.79 11.01
CA ASN A 98 -3.48 17.62 9.56
C ASN A 98 -2.75 16.35 9.12
N ILE A 99 -3.48 15.50 8.40
CA ILE A 99 -2.93 14.30 7.77
C ILE A 99 -2.52 14.67 6.35
N ILE A 100 -1.23 14.51 6.05
CA ILE A 100 -0.66 14.80 4.74
C ILE A 100 -0.36 13.45 4.10
N LEU A 101 -1.13 13.14 3.06
CA LEU A 101 -1.00 11.90 2.32
C LEU A 101 0.06 12.04 1.21
N PRO A 102 0.81 10.98 0.91
CA PRO A 102 1.61 10.92 -0.30
C PRO A 102 0.69 11.02 -1.53
N SER A 103 1.18 11.56 -2.64
CA SER A 103 0.41 11.52 -3.88
C SER A 103 0.13 10.08 -4.34
N SER A 104 -1.00 9.90 -5.01
CA SER A 104 -1.36 8.61 -5.62
C SER A 104 -0.31 8.07 -6.57
N HIS A 105 0.44 8.94 -7.25
CA HIS A 105 1.55 8.53 -8.11
C HIS A 105 2.58 7.72 -7.34
N ILE A 106 3.00 8.20 -6.16
CA ILE A 106 3.97 7.52 -5.30
C ILE A 106 3.39 6.20 -4.79
N ILE A 107 2.15 6.23 -4.27
CA ILE A 107 1.47 5.06 -3.72
C ILE A 107 1.35 3.95 -4.77
N TYR A 108 0.82 4.26 -5.95
CA TYR A 108 0.61 3.26 -7.01
C TYR A 108 1.92 2.81 -7.65
N GLN A 109 2.92 3.69 -7.85
CA GLN A 109 4.25 3.29 -8.32
C GLN A 109 4.90 2.29 -7.36
N CYS A 110 4.88 2.56 -6.05
CA CYS A 110 5.49 1.67 -5.06
C CYS A 110 4.73 0.33 -4.98
N PHE A 111 3.40 0.38 -5.03
CA PHE A 111 2.54 -0.82 -5.03
C PHE A 111 2.75 -1.71 -6.26
N PHE A 112 2.85 -1.12 -7.45
CA PHE A 112 3.03 -1.83 -8.73
C PHE A 112 4.50 -1.96 -9.18
N SER A 113 5.46 -1.71 -8.30
CA SER A 113 6.91 -1.73 -8.57
C SER A 113 7.50 -3.10 -8.95
N GLY A 114 6.71 -4.17 -8.93
CA GLY A 114 7.16 -5.53 -9.24
C GLY A 114 8.02 -6.19 -8.16
N ASN A 115 8.24 -5.56 -7.00
CA ASN A 115 8.98 -6.16 -5.89
C ASN A 115 8.16 -6.16 -4.59
N GLY A 116 8.32 -7.23 -3.80
CA GLY A 116 7.52 -7.44 -2.58
C GLY A 116 7.84 -6.49 -1.44
N MET A 117 9.08 -5.97 -1.38
CA MET A 117 9.49 -5.00 -0.35
C MET A 117 8.65 -3.73 -0.46
N SER A 118 8.64 -3.12 -1.65
CA SER A 118 7.91 -1.87 -1.89
C SER A 118 6.40 -2.06 -1.72
N LEU A 119 5.84 -3.14 -2.30
CA LEU A 119 4.42 -3.45 -2.19
C LEU A 119 4.00 -3.63 -0.72
N SER A 120 4.74 -4.44 0.04
CA SER A 120 4.43 -4.69 1.45
C SER A 120 4.53 -3.43 2.30
N ARG A 121 5.60 -2.65 2.14
CA ARG A 121 5.76 -1.38 2.87
C ARG A 121 4.69 -0.36 2.49
N THR A 122 4.29 -0.30 1.22
CA THR A 122 3.17 0.56 0.80
C THR A 122 1.87 0.14 1.50
N CYS A 123 1.60 -1.16 1.63
CA CYS A 123 0.45 -1.65 2.41
C CYS A 123 0.55 -1.26 3.88
N GLY A 124 1.74 -1.38 4.49
CA GLY A 124 2.00 -0.94 5.87
C GLY A 124 1.81 0.56 6.06
N LEU A 125 2.22 1.38 5.08
CA LEU A 125 2.01 2.82 5.08
C LEU A 125 0.52 3.17 5.09
N ILE A 126 -0.30 2.46 4.30
CA ILE A 126 -1.77 2.63 4.33
C ILE A 126 -2.32 2.28 5.73
N VAL A 127 -1.81 1.24 6.39
CA VAL A 127 -2.20 0.91 7.78
C VAL A 127 -1.82 2.03 8.75
N GLY A 128 -0.62 2.59 8.62
CA GLY A 128 -0.15 3.72 9.44
C GLY A 128 -1.04 4.95 9.31
N TYR A 129 -1.35 5.36 8.08
CA TYR A 129 -2.26 6.48 7.84
C TYR A 129 -3.69 6.19 8.32
N LYS A 130 -4.18 4.96 8.17
CA LYS A 130 -5.47 4.56 8.76
C LYS A 130 -5.47 4.77 10.27
N ALA A 131 -4.40 4.37 10.96
CA ALA A 131 -4.28 4.58 12.41
C ALA A 131 -4.26 6.07 12.78
N ALA A 132 -3.65 6.92 11.95
CA ALA A 132 -3.69 8.37 12.14
C ALA A 132 -5.12 8.94 12.00
N PHE A 133 -5.88 8.50 10.99
CA PHE A 133 -7.30 8.87 10.85
C PHE A 133 -8.14 8.39 12.04
N ASP A 134 -8.00 7.13 12.43
CA ASP A 134 -8.71 6.54 13.58
C ASP A 134 -8.35 7.27 14.90
N TYR A 135 -7.11 7.72 15.05
CA TYR A 135 -6.64 8.49 16.22
C TYR A 135 -7.36 9.84 16.31
N HIS A 136 -7.37 10.60 15.21
CA HIS A 136 -8.03 11.90 15.18
C HIS A 136 -9.54 11.80 15.41
N GLU A 137 -10.21 10.79 14.83
CA GLU A 137 -11.66 10.55 15.05
C GLU A 137 -11.99 10.35 16.54
N LYS A 138 -11.10 9.70 17.29
CA LYS A 138 -11.27 9.43 18.73
C LYS A 138 -10.78 10.55 19.63
N SER A 139 -9.91 11.43 19.13
CA SER A 139 -9.30 12.50 19.90
C SER A 139 -10.18 13.75 19.94
N GLU A 140 -9.99 14.60 20.95
CA GLU A 140 -10.60 15.94 20.99
C GLU A 140 -10.03 16.91 19.94
N ILE A 141 -9.00 16.49 19.20
CA ILE A 141 -8.45 17.25 18.08
C ILE A 141 -9.54 17.30 17.02
N LYS A 142 -10.21 18.46 16.90
CA LYS A 142 -11.14 18.73 15.80
C LYS A 142 -10.34 18.78 14.51
N SER A 143 -10.10 17.61 13.93
CA SER A 143 -9.44 17.52 12.64
C SER A 143 -10.37 18.10 11.57
N ILE A 144 -9.99 19.26 11.03
CA ILE A 144 -10.74 19.96 9.99
C ILE A 144 -10.23 19.50 8.61
N TYR A 145 -10.17 18.19 8.37
CA TYR A 145 -9.99 17.73 7.01
C TYR A 145 -11.33 17.55 6.32
N HIS A 146 -11.38 17.98 5.07
CA HIS A 146 -12.54 17.79 4.22
C HIS A 146 -12.82 16.29 4.02
N ARG A 147 -14.09 15.89 3.95
CA ARG A 147 -14.48 14.48 3.74
C ARG A 147 -13.75 13.86 2.53
N ASP A 148 -13.46 14.68 1.52
CA ASP A 148 -12.73 14.26 0.31
C ASP A 148 -11.36 13.63 0.60
N ILE A 149 -10.61 14.06 1.64
CA ILE A 149 -9.31 13.43 1.94
C ILE A 149 -9.50 12.00 2.46
N VAL A 150 -10.56 11.78 3.23
CA VAL A 150 -10.90 10.47 3.80
C VAL A 150 -11.39 9.55 2.70
N ASP A 151 -12.24 10.04 1.81
CA ASP A 151 -12.72 9.28 0.65
C ASP A 151 -11.58 8.98 -0.34
N TYR A 152 -10.67 9.94 -0.55
CA TYR A 152 -9.45 9.74 -1.32
C TYR A 152 -8.54 8.69 -0.69
N PHE A 153 -8.29 8.75 0.62
CA PHE A 153 -7.53 7.72 1.32
C PHE A 153 -8.19 6.34 1.22
N ASN A 154 -9.51 6.26 1.44
CA ASN A 154 -10.27 5.03 1.34
C ASN A 154 -10.22 4.42 -0.07
N SER A 155 -9.97 5.23 -1.11
CA SER A 155 -9.77 4.69 -2.46
C SER A 155 -8.55 3.79 -2.57
N PHE A 156 -7.43 4.14 -1.91
CA PHE A 156 -6.25 3.28 -1.87
C PHE A 156 -6.55 1.95 -1.17
N VAL A 157 -7.25 2.01 -0.03
CA VAL A 157 -7.66 0.81 0.73
C VAL A 157 -8.50 -0.11 -0.15
N MET A 158 -9.47 0.45 -0.86
CA MET A 158 -10.39 -0.32 -1.70
C MET A 158 -9.70 -0.92 -2.91
N ASP A 159 -8.88 -0.14 -3.60
CA ASP A 159 -8.13 -0.60 -4.77
C ASP A 159 -7.13 -1.70 -4.38
N PHE A 160 -6.42 -1.57 -3.27
CA PHE A 160 -5.49 -2.59 -2.78
C PHE A 160 -6.21 -3.86 -2.34
N CYS A 161 -7.36 -3.76 -1.66
CA CYS A 161 -8.19 -4.92 -1.33
C CYS A 161 -8.67 -5.64 -2.61
N ASN A 162 -9.04 -4.88 -3.63
CA ASN A 162 -9.48 -5.40 -4.91
C ASN A 162 -8.36 -6.14 -5.66
N CYS A 163 -7.15 -5.61 -5.64
CA CYS A 163 -5.97 -6.26 -6.23
C CYS A 163 -5.53 -7.50 -5.44
N LEU A 164 -5.31 -7.38 -4.13
CA LEU A 164 -4.64 -8.41 -3.33
C LEU A 164 -5.58 -9.56 -2.91
N TRP A 165 -6.84 -9.25 -2.60
CA TRP A 165 -7.76 -10.18 -1.94
C TRP A 165 -9.05 -10.47 -2.71
N ARG A 166 -9.76 -9.47 -3.23
CA ARG A 166 -11.08 -9.71 -3.84
C ARG A 166 -11.02 -10.24 -5.28
N ASN A 167 -9.83 -10.25 -5.88
CA ASN A 167 -9.59 -10.60 -7.27
C ASN A 167 -10.44 -9.76 -8.24
N ARG A 168 -10.46 -8.44 -8.00
CA ARG A 168 -11.20 -7.43 -8.78
C ARG A 168 -10.27 -6.28 -9.17
N ALA A 169 -9.05 -6.61 -9.64
CA ALA A 169 -8.05 -5.62 -10.02
C ALA A 169 -8.64 -4.51 -10.92
N PHE A 170 -8.35 -3.26 -10.57
CA PHE A 170 -8.83 -2.04 -11.23
C PHE A 170 -10.36 -1.87 -11.32
N ASN A 171 -11.11 -2.49 -10.41
CA ASN A 171 -12.55 -2.24 -10.32
C ASN A 171 -12.85 -0.79 -9.89
N LYS A 172 -13.91 -0.21 -10.46
CA LYS A 172 -14.43 1.12 -10.11
C LYS A 172 -15.88 1.10 -9.57
N GLN A 173 -16.48 -0.09 -9.49
CA GLN A 173 -17.88 -0.24 -9.09
C GLN A 173 -18.07 -0.30 -7.57
N ASP A 174 -17.05 -0.74 -6.82
CA ASP A 174 -17.13 -0.78 -5.36
C ASP A 174 -17.06 0.66 -4.80
N LYS A 175 -17.71 0.90 -3.66
CA LYS A 175 -17.63 2.19 -2.96
C LYS A 175 -16.17 2.61 -2.77
N ASN A 176 -15.86 3.86 -3.12
CA ASN A 176 -14.54 4.48 -3.07
C ASN A 176 -13.47 3.88 -4.00
N ALA A 177 -13.76 2.83 -4.78
CA ALA A 177 -12.78 2.27 -5.70
C ALA A 177 -12.58 3.20 -6.91
N LEU A 178 -11.32 3.53 -7.21
CA LEU A 178 -10.95 4.42 -8.33
C LEU A 178 -10.22 3.66 -9.44
N GLY A 179 -10.10 2.34 -9.33
CA GLY A 179 -9.46 1.52 -10.34
C GLY A 179 -7.96 1.84 -10.48
N CYS A 180 -7.32 2.18 -9.37
CA CYS A 180 -5.94 2.68 -9.30
C CYS A 180 -5.69 3.91 -10.18
N GLN A 181 -6.73 4.73 -10.40
CA GLN A 181 -6.72 5.94 -11.23
C GLN A 181 -6.37 5.71 -12.71
N LEU A 182 -6.47 4.47 -13.20
CA LEU A 182 -6.33 4.17 -14.62
C LEU A 182 -7.60 4.58 -15.39
N SER A 183 -7.46 4.97 -16.65
CA SER A 183 -8.60 5.22 -17.53
C SER A 183 -9.33 3.92 -17.87
N ASP A 184 -10.62 4.01 -18.19
CA ASP A 184 -11.42 2.82 -18.55
C ASP A 184 -10.90 2.16 -19.84
N GLU A 185 -10.36 2.97 -20.76
CA GLU A 185 -9.70 2.48 -21.98
C GLU A 185 -8.50 1.58 -21.66
N ILE A 186 -7.57 2.04 -20.80
CA ILE A 186 -6.40 1.26 -20.41
C ILE A 186 -6.83 -0.03 -19.70
N ILE A 187 -7.81 0.05 -18.80
CA ILE A 187 -8.33 -1.13 -18.09
C ILE A 187 -8.94 -2.13 -19.08
N ALA A 188 -9.70 -1.67 -20.07
CA ALA A 188 -10.30 -2.52 -21.09
C ALA A 188 -9.23 -3.20 -21.96
N THR A 189 -8.20 -2.47 -22.39
CA THR A 189 -7.07 -3.05 -23.14
C THR A 189 -6.35 -4.12 -22.34
N LEU A 190 -6.01 -3.85 -21.07
CA LEU A 190 -5.32 -4.81 -20.22
C LEU A 190 -6.16 -6.08 -19.96
N LYS A 191 -7.47 -5.94 -19.77
CA LYS A 191 -8.41 -7.06 -19.64
C LYS A 191 -8.42 -7.92 -20.91
N SER A 192 -8.56 -7.29 -22.08
CA SER A 192 -8.54 -7.99 -23.36
C SER A 192 -7.23 -8.76 -23.58
N MET A 193 -6.08 -8.15 -23.22
CA MET A 193 -4.78 -8.81 -23.30
C MET A 193 -4.68 -10.04 -22.40
N ALA A 194 -5.20 -9.97 -21.17
CA ALA A 194 -5.21 -11.11 -20.25
C ALA A 194 -6.16 -12.22 -20.73
N GLU A 195 -7.34 -11.86 -21.24
CA GLU A 195 -8.32 -12.80 -21.79
C GLU A 195 -7.77 -13.58 -22.99
N MET A 196 -7.04 -12.92 -23.89
CA MET A 196 -6.35 -13.57 -25.02
C MET A 196 -5.34 -14.63 -24.57
N GLN A 197 -4.78 -14.49 -23.35
CA GLN A 197 -3.84 -15.44 -22.76
C GLN A 197 -4.52 -16.47 -21.84
N GLY A 198 -5.85 -16.45 -21.72
CA GLY A 198 -6.61 -17.29 -20.79
C GLY A 198 -6.35 -16.95 -19.32
N ILE A 199 -5.85 -15.75 -19.03
CA ILE A 199 -5.55 -15.27 -17.68
C ILE A 199 -6.76 -14.54 -17.12
N PHE A 200 -7.22 -14.94 -15.94
CA PHE A 200 -8.23 -14.17 -15.22
C PHE A 200 -7.64 -12.86 -14.71
N PHE A 201 -7.94 -11.76 -15.39
CA PHE A 201 -7.37 -10.45 -15.11
C PHE A 201 -7.57 -10.00 -13.65
N GLY A 202 -8.69 -10.35 -13.03
CA GLY A 202 -9.00 -9.94 -11.66
C GLY A 202 -7.96 -10.41 -10.63
N SER A 203 -7.28 -11.54 -10.86
CA SER A 203 -6.34 -12.12 -9.89
C SER A 203 -4.86 -11.82 -10.16
N VAL A 204 -4.53 -11.05 -11.21
CA VAL A 204 -3.12 -10.85 -11.65
C VAL A 204 -2.24 -10.12 -10.63
N PHE A 205 -2.82 -9.46 -9.62
CA PHE A 205 -2.11 -8.85 -8.50
C PHE A 205 -2.45 -9.49 -7.14
N SER A 206 -3.19 -10.61 -7.14
CA SER A 206 -3.59 -11.28 -5.91
C SER A 206 -2.39 -11.89 -5.18
N ILE A 207 -2.54 -12.13 -3.87
CA ILE A 207 -1.50 -12.81 -3.09
C ILE A 207 -1.17 -14.24 -3.58
N THR A 208 -2.06 -14.87 -4.37
CA THR A 208 -1.86 -16.24 -4.87
C THR A 208 -1.30 -16.32 -6.29
N HIS A 209 -1.63 -15.36 -7.15
CA HIS A 209 -1.24 -15.36 -8.58
C HIS A 209 -0.36 -14.18 -8.98
N GLY A 210 -0.28 -13.14 -8.15
CA GLY A 210 0.53 -11.97 -8.44
C GLY A 210 2.00 -12.33 -8.50
N THR A 211 2.70 -11.81 -9.51
CA THR A 211 4.12 -12.13 -9.79
C THR A 211 5.02 -11.96 -8.55
N VAL A 212 4.69 -10.98 -7.71
CA VAL A 212 5.39 -10.66 -6.47
C VAL A 212 5.29 -11.78 -5.42
N PHE A 213 4.15 -12.46 -5.31
CA PHE A 213 3.86 -13.43 -4.24
C PHE A 213 3.60 -14.86 -4.74
N ALA A 214 3.55 -15.07 -6.05
CA ALA A 214 3.29 -16.37 -6.68
C ALA A 214 4.27 -17.45 -6.19
N ARG A 215 5.54 -17.09 -5.95
CA ARG A 215 6.52 -18.00 -5.36
C ARG A 215 6.10 -18.49 -3.97
N TRP A 216 5.68 -17.59 -3.09
CA TRP A 216 5.28 -17.94 -1.72
C TRP A 216 3.97 -18.72 -1.70
N SER A 217 3.07 -18.43 -2.62
CA SER A 217 1.87 -19.23 -2.88
C SER A 217 2.23 -20.67 -3.26
N ALA A 218 3.14 -20.85 -4.22
CA ALA A 218 3.62 -22.17 -4.65
C ALA A 218 4.38 -22.92 -3.53
N GLU A 219 5.20 -22.22 -2.75
CA GLU A 219 5.91 -22.81 -1.60
C GLU A 219 4.92 -23.26 -0.51
N THR A 220 3.91 -22.45 -0.20
CA THR A 220 2.86 -22.81 0.77
C THR A 220 2.09 -24.06 0.34
N LEU A 221 1.77 -24.18 -0.95
CA LEU A 221 1.14 -25.37 -1.49
C LEU A 221 2.05 -26.60 -1.38
N ARG A 222 3.34 -26.44 -1.67
CA ARG A 222 4.33 -27.51 -1.56
C ARG A 222 4.49 -27.99 -0.11
N ASP A 223 4.48 -27.07 0.85
CA ASP A 223 4.55 -27.40 2.27
C ASP A 223 3.33 -28.22 2.70
N LEU A 224 2.13 -27.85 2.24
CA LEU A 224 0.90 -28.62 2.47
C LEU A 224 0.97 -30.04 1.87
N GLU A 225 1.49 -30.16 0.65
CA GLU A 225 1.67 -31.46 0.01
C GLU A 225 2.65 -32.35 0.77
N ASN A 226 3.76 -31.78 1.24
CA ASN A 226 4.80 -32.53 1.94
C ASN A 226 4.37 -32.91 3.36
N ALA A 227 3.54 -32.10 4.02
CA ALA A 227 2.99 -32.39 5.34
C ALA A 227 1.89 -33.46 5.29
N SER A 228 1.25 -33.66 4.13
CA SER A 228 0.19 -34.65 3.97
C SER A 228 0.74 -36.01 3.56
N THR A 229 0.40 -37.05 4.32
CA THR A 229 0.66 -38.46 3.96
C THR A 229 -0.49 -39.09 3.18
N THR A 230 -1.62 -38.38 3.03
CA THR A 230 -2.87 -38.94 2.49
C THR A 230 -3.12 -38.59 1.03
N ILE A 231 -2.39 -37.62 0.47
CA ILE A 231 -2.59 -37.23 -0.93
C ILE A 231 -2.04 -38.27 -1.89
N VAL A 232 -2.83 -38.57 -2.92
CA VAL A 232 -2.45 -39.49 -3.99
C VAL A 232 -1.75 -38.74 -5.13
N LYS A 233 -2.12 -37.47 -5.34
CA LYS A 233 -1.63 -36.64 -6.44
C LYS A 233 -1.26 -35.24 -5.95
N LYS A 234 -0.17 -34.69 -6.50
CA LYS A 234 0.24 -33.30 -6.28
C LYS A 234 -0.55 -32.33 -7.15
N HIS A 235 -0.78 -31.13 -6.66
CA HIS A 235 -1.44 -30.06 -7.40
C HIS A 235 -0.54 -29.58 -8.56
N VAL A 236 -1.17 -29.15 -9.65
CA VAL A 236 -0.48 -28.67 -10.85
C VAL A 236 -1.00 -27.29 -11.24
N GLY A 237 -0.07 -26.35 -11.40
CA GLY A 237 -0.35 -25.00 -11.88
C GLY A 237 -0.77 -24.02 -10.78
N PRO A 238 -1.24 -22.82 -11.16
CA PRO A 238 -1.67 -21.80 -10.21
C PRO A 238 -2.89 -22.21 -9.38
N VAL A 239 -2.92 -21.81 -8.12
CA VAL A 239 -3.99 -22.17 -7.18
C VAL A 239 -5.21 -21.28 -7.35
N SER A 240 -6.25 -21.82 -7.98
CA SER A 240 -7.59 -21.24 -8.11
C SER A 240 -8.67 -22.12 -7.45
N ASN A 241 -9.88 -21.56 -7.26
CA ASN A 241 -11.04 -22.32 -6.77
C ASN A 241 -11.31 -23.57 -7.62
N THR A 242 -11.21 -23.46 -8.95
CA THR A 242 -11.45 -24.59 -9.86
C THR A 242 -10.34 -25.62 -9.76
N SER A 243 -9.08 -25.18 -9.66
CA SER A 243 -7.94 -26.09 -9.53
C SER A 243 -7.96 -26.87 -8.21
N LEU A 244 -8.37 -26.25 -7.09
CA LEU A 244 -8.44 -26.90 -5.78
C LEU A 244 -9.57 -27.91 -5.73
N LYS A 245 -10.74 -27.60 -6.31
CA LYS A 245 -11.85 -28.56 -6.44
C LYS A 245 -11.43 -29.78 -7.26
N ARG A 246 -10.81 -29.56 -8.43
CA ARG A 246 -10.29 -30.65 -9.25
C ARG A 246 -9.25 -31.48 -8.49
N TRP A 247 -8.33 -30.82 -7.78
CA TRP A 247 -7.30 -31.50 -7.00
C TRP A 247 -7.91 -32.38 -5.91
N ALA A 248 -8.92 -31.87 -5.20
CA ALA A 248 -9.71 -32.61 -4.22
C ALA A 248 -10.37 -33.87 -4.82
N GLU A 249 -10.97 -33.78 -6.01
CA GLU A 249 -11.57 -34.91 -6.72
C GLU A 249 -10.54 -35.96 -7.17
N GLU A 250 -9.33 -35.52 -7.52
CA GLU A 250 -8.21 -36.38 -7.95
C GLU A 250 -7.43 -37.02 -6.77
N GLY A 251 -7.96 -36.98 -5.55
CA GLY A 251 -7.33 -37.54 -4.34
C GLY A 251 -6.29 -36.62 -3.68
N GLY A 252 -6.41 -35.31 -3.91
CA GLY A 252 -5.65 -34.26 -3.25
C GLY A 252 -6.26 -33.80 -1.92
N LEU A 253 -5.70 -32.74 -1.34
CA LEU A 253 -6.23 -32.16 -0.11
C LEU A 253 -7.56 -31.44 -0.36
N GLN A 254 -8.49 -31.63 0.58
CA GLN A 254 -9.74 -30.88 0.66
C GLN A 254 -9.49 -29.55 1.38
N ILE A 255 -9.22 -28.49 0.62
CA ILE A 255 -8.99 -27.14 1.16
C ILE A 255 -9.71 -26.08 0.32
N SER A 256 -10.37 -25.13 0.98
CA SER A 256 -10.98 -24.00 0.29
C SER A 256 -9.93 -22.98 -0.14
N LEU A 257 -10.21 -22.21 -1.19
CA LEU A 257 -9.28 -21.14 -1.62
C LEU A 257 -9.06 -20.11 -0.51
N ASN A 258 -10.09 -19.79 0.29
CA ASN A 258 -9.96 -18.80 1.36
C ASN A 258 -9.04 -19.30 2.48
N ASP A 259 -9.15 -20.58 2.85
CA ASP A 259 -8.27 -21.16 3.87
C ASP A 259 -6.83 -21.25 3.36
N PHE A 260 -6.64 -21.67 2.10
CA PHE A 260 -5.34 -21.64 1.45
C PHE A 260 -4.72 -20.23 1.45
N ARG A 261 -5.52 -19.20 1.12
CA ARG A 261 -5.06 -17.81 1.11
C ARG A 261 -4.63 -17.31 2.48
N VAL A 262 -5.29 -17.75 3.56
CA VAL A 262 -4.84 -17.44 4.92
C VAL A 262 -3.48 -18.06 5.20
N LEU A 263 -3.24 -19.31 4.78
CA LEU A 263 -1.92 -19.94 4.90
C LEU A 263 -0.83 -19.17 4.12
N VAL A 264 -1.16 -18.70 2.91
CA VAL A 264 -0.24 -17.86 2.13
C VAL A 264 0.04 -16.55 2.87
N LEU A 265 -0.97 -15.91 3.48
CA LEU A 265 -0.74 -14.70 4.29
C LEU A 265 0.18 -14.96 5.48
N ASN A 266 0.00 -16.07 6.19
CA ASN A 266 0.89 -16.45 7.30
C ASN A 266 2.32 -16.66 6.79
N LYS A 267 2.49 -17.35 5.66
CA LYS A 267 3.82 -17.48 5.01
C LYS A 267 4.41 -16.13 4.65
N LEU A 268 3.62 -15.20 4.13
CA LEU A 268 4.09 -13.84 3.81
C LEU A 268 4.55 -13.09 5.07
N GLN A 269 3.84 -13.23 6.18
CA GLN A 269 4.23 -12.68 7.48
C GLN A 269 5.55 -13.27 7.98
N GLU A 270 5.71 -14.60 7.90
CA GLU A 270 6.96 -15.30 8.24
C GLU A 270 8.15 -14.81 7.41
N LYS A 271 7.90 -14.43 6.14
CA LYS A 271 8.92 -13.86 5.23
C LYS A 271 9.04 -12.34 5.34
N HIS A 272 8.52 -11.75 6.42
CA HIS A 272 8.61 -10.31 6.74
C HIS A 272 7.85 -9.36 5.78
N TYR A 273 6.88 -9.86 5.01
CA TYR A 273 5.93 -9.01 4.28
C TYR A 273 4.76 -8.59 5.19
N THR A 274 5.09 -8.06 6.37
CA THR A 274 4.12 -7.76 7.44
C THR A 274 3.09 -6.72 7.03
N GLY A 275 3.48 -5.72 6.24
CA GLY A 275 2.56 -4.68 5.80
C GLY A 275 1.40 -5.20 4.95
N VAL A 276 1.60 -6.22 4.10
CA VAL A 276 0.48 -6.89 3.38
C VAL A 276 -0.45 -7.60 4.36
N TYR A 277 0.14 -8.32 5.31
CA TYR A 277 -0.60 -9.06 6.34
C TYR A 277 -1.46 -8.11 7.17
N ASP A 278 -0.85 -7.09 7.76
CA ASP A 278 -1.52 -6.10 8.62
C ASP A 278 -2.59 -5.33 7.85
N PHE A 279 -2.31 -4.97 6.59
CA PHE A 279 -3.28 -4.30 5.72
C PHE A 279 -4.52 -5.14 5.48
N LEU A 280 -4.37 -6.40 5.08
CA LEU A 280 -5.51 -7.24 4.75
C LEU A 280 -6.35 -7.58 5.99
N TYR A 281 -5.72 -7.88 7.12
CA TYR A 281 -6.44 -8.11 8.38
C TYR A 281 -7.09 -6.83 8.93
N SER A 282 -6.51 -5.64 8.72
CA SER A 282 -7.14 -4.39 9.16
C SER A 282 -8.25 -3.91 8.24
N SER A 283 -8.29 -4.37 6.98
CA SER A 283 -9.21 -3.85 5.96
C SER A 283 -10.33 -4.81 5.57
N MET A 284 -10.13 -6.14 5.67
CA MET A 284 -11.14 -7.14 5.28
C MET A 284 -11.93 -7.68 6.48
N ALA A 285 -13.24 -7.42 6.50
CA ALA A 285 -14.14 -7.93 7.54
C ALA A 285 -14.09 -9.46 7.67
N SER A 286 -14.10 -10.18 6.54
CA SER A 286 -14.02 -11.65 6.51
C SER A 286 -12.70 -12.23 7.05
N LEU A 287 -11.63 -11.44 7.08
CA LEU A 287 -10.35 -11.85 7.70
C LEU A 287 -10.28 -11.48 9.17
N LYS A 288 -10.90 -10.37 9.59
CA LYS A 288 -10.94 -9.96 11.00
C LYS A 288 -11.57 -11.02 11.89
N GLU A 289 -12.68 -11.59 11.44
CA GLU A 289 -13.39 -12.66 12.16
C GLU A 289 -12.49 -13.88 12.38
N ARG A 290 -11.70 -14.25 11.36
CA ARG A 290 -10.78 -15.39 11.39
C ARG A 290 -9.52 -15.17 12.25
N ARG A 291 -9.20 -13.93 12.61
CA ARG A 291 -8.08 -13.62 13.53
C ARG A 291 -8.50 -13.76 15.00
N LEU A 292 -9.80 -13.68 15.28
CA LEU A 292 -10.36 -13.73 16.63
C LEU A 292 -10.83 -15.13 17.03
N SER A 293 -10.94 -16.05 16.06
CA SER A 293 -11.25 -17.48 16.23
C SER A 293 -9.98 -18.30 16.44
#